data_AF-A0A150R1C6-F1
#
_entry.id   AF-A0A150R1C6-F1
#
_cell.length_a   1.000
_cell.length_b   1.000
_cell.length_c   1.000
_cell.angle_alpha   90.00
_cell.angle_beta   90.00
_cell.angle_gamma   90.00
#
_symmetry.space_group_name_H-M   'P 1'
#
loop_
_entity.id
_entity.type
_entity.pdbx_description
1 polymer ?
#
loop_
_entity_poly.entity_id
_entity_poly.type
_entity_poly.pdbx_seq_one_letter_code
_entity_poly.pdbx_strand_id
1 'polypeptide(L)'
;MLHMIQRFHVASLCFLLVVTASCGPDSAAPGVRLPEKESHGYCPEYDNDPRKFVDALMAGEVLPAKLTPCLPLDINHSLKTKLLEQTQLDQATRQLDAFGWQMFVALNWPVERRGEDLLFAASLAGPGTPRWRGWKTVDQVFNGRSVPEAWHYTADSMPDASVQISSEAQADGQRLWDQHGRLVRYETLVNSNVYDYIVSEKLHTSEGQSNVPAVVFGWGRTDLTPPIFGAMVIKLAWKELDSQDQQDRFFLRTARLQPNDAAPRRFGLVGMHIAYKVSLLNPRWVWITFEHIDNVKETSEHACAAPAPPPLAEPLFYDKQCRPEECPPNAQESRNPRMGPDGHATQVVREKPIGHETADLNCEVRALLHRSAPRSPAQYYKLVATQAAVQVDEYEEYEQDEQDEKGDGDDLRYFPTDAMNTVLETYQQATSNGCAACHRHAPRMQERGGEFVLEPAGGDFMYMLTRRLQPKP
;
A
#
# COMPACT_ATOMS: atom_id res chain seq x y z
N MET A 1 -72.63 60.55 -3.17
CA MET A 1 -73.31 60.56 -1.87
C MET A 1 -72.45 59.76 -0.90
N LEU A 2 -71.87 60.45 0.10
CA LEU A 2 -71.35 60.00 1.40
C LEU A 2 -70.47 58.72 1.49
N HIS A 3 -69.19 58.86 1.91
CA HIS A 3 -68.64 58.49 3.25
C HIS A 3 -68.54 56.95 3.47
N MET A 4 -67.52 56.30 4.04
CA MET A 4 -66.28 56.62 4.76
C MET A 4 -65.68 55.25 5.23
N ILE A 5 -64.45 55.22 5.78
CA ILE A 5 -63.80 54.18 6.63
C ILE A 5 -63.04 53.05 5.87
N GLN A 6 -61.70 53.03 5.74
CA GLN A 6 -60.54 52.90 6.68
C GLN A 6 -60.20 51.47 7.20
N ARG A 7 -59.02 50.98 6.72
CA ARG A 7 -57.87 50.30 7.38
C ARG A 7 -58.13 48.93 8.07
N PHE A 8 -57.27 47.90 7.94
CA PHE A 8 -55.85 47.78 8.34
C PHE A 8 -55.11 46.72 7.47
N HIS A 9 -53.94 47.03 6.87
CA HIS A 9 -52.55 46.59 7.20
C HIS A 9 -52.36 45.06 7.32
N VAL A 10 -51.49 44.40 6.52
CA VAL A 10 -50.02 44.43 6.62
C VAL A 10 -49.37 44.32 5.21
N ALA A 11 -48.36 45.16 4.94
CA ALA A 11 -47.54 45.10 3.74
C ALA A 11 -46.36 44.13 3.97
N SER A 12 -46.23 43.12 3.12
CA SER A 12 -45.06 42.25 3.06
C SER A 12 -43.89 42.96 2.38
N LEU A 13 -42.78 43.13 3.10
CA LEU A 13 -41.47 43.50 2.55
C LEU A 13 -40.97 42.37 1.63
N CYS A 14 -40.84 42.63 0.33
CA CYS A 14 -39.96 41.87 -0.54
C CYS A 14 -38.53 42.40 -0.40
N PHE A 15 -37.68 41.68 0.33
CA PHE A 15 -36.23 41.88 0.29
C PHE A 15 -35.70 41.33 -1.04
N LEU A 16 -35.25 42.21 -1.92
CA LEU A 16 -34.49 41.86 -3.11
C LEU A 16 -33.05 41.54 -2.67
N LEU A 17 -32.72 40.26 -2.55
CA LEU A 17 -31.36 39.80 -2.27
C LEU A 17 -30.58 39.78 -3.60
N VAL A 18 -29.86 40.87 -3.86
CA VAL A 18 -28.86 40.92 -4.93
C VAL A 18 -27.67 40.08 -4.46
N VAL A 19 -27.58 38.84 -4.96
CA VAL A 19 -26.38 38.01 -4.81
C VAL A 19 -25.35 38.52 -5.81
N THR A 20 -24.43 39.36 -5.36
CA THR A 20 -23.20 39.64 -6.10
C THR A 20 -22.31 38.40 -6.02
N ALA A 21 -22.28 37.62 -7.11
CA ALA A 21 -21.32 36.55 -7.28
C ALA A 21 -19.92 37.16 -7.41
N SER A 22 -19.13 37.10 -6.32
CA SER A 22 -17.70 37.33 -6.39
C SER A 22 -17.05 36.07 -6.99
N CYS A 23 -16.78 36.10 -8.29
CA CYS A 23 -15.87 35.15 -8.92
C CYS A 23 -14.43 35.48 -8.49
N GLY A 24 -13.91 34.76 -7.50
CA GLY A 24 -12.47 34.62 -7.31
C GLY A 24 -11.92 33.54 -8.26
N PRO A 25 -10.66 33.63 -8.69
CA PRO A 25 -10.00 32.51 -9.36
C PRO A 25 -9.77 31.38 -8.32
N ASP A 26 -9.91 30.13 -8.75
CA ASP A 26 -9.65 28.88 -8.01
C ASP A 26 -10.76 28.30 -7.10
N SER A 27 -12.01 28.25 -7.55
CA SER A 27 -12.94 27.22 -7.03
C SER A 27 -12.85 25.95 -7.89
N ALA A 28 -11.92 25.06 -7.55
CA ALA A 28 -12.02 23.67 -7.98
C ALA A 28 -13.41 23.11 -7.59
N ALA A 29 -14.03 22.29 -8.44
CA ALA A 29 -15.31 21.68 -8.12
C ALA A 29 -15.25 21.05 -6.71
N PRO A 30 -16.24 21.29 -5.83
CA PRO A 30 -16.19 20.80 -4.47
C PRO A 30 -16.12 19.26 -4.51
N GLY A 31 -15.12 18.70 -3.81
CA GLY A 31 -14.92 17.25 -3.72
C GLY A 31 -16.17 16.51 -3.24
N VAL A 32 -16.24 15.20 -3.49
CA VAL A 32 -17.34 14.35 -3.01
C VAL A 32 -17.08 13.92 -1.57
N ARG A 33 -18.04 14.17 -0.67
CA ARG A 33 -17.98 13.79 0.74
C ARG A 33 -18.73 12.49 0.97
N LEU A 34 -18.09 11.51 1.59
CA LEU A 34 -18.67 10.19 1.91
C LEU A 34 -18.26 9.74 3.30
N PRO A 35 -19.11 8.96 4.00
CA PRO A 35 -18.68 8.23 5.20
C PRO A 35 -17.48 7.34 4.89
N GLU A 36 -16.46 7.32 5.76
CA GLU A 36 -15.24 6.53 5.56
C GLU A 36 -15.56 5.05 5.30
N LYS A 37 -16.51 4.49 6.05
CA LYS A 37 -17.00 3.11 5.91
C LYS A 37 -17.56 2.79 4.52
N GLU A 38 -18.11 3.78 3.82
CA GLU A 38 -18.70 3.65 2.47
C GLU A 38 -17.72 4.04 1.37
N SER A 39 -16.64 4.76 1.71
CA SER A 39 -15.67 5.30 0.76
C SER A 39 -14.99 4.26 -0.14
N HIS A 40 -14.95 2.99 0.26
CA HIS A 40 -14.36 1.91 -0.55
C HIS A 40 -15.21 1.57 -1.78
N GLY A 41 -16.52 1.82 -1.73
CA GLY A 41 -17.43 1.64 -2.87
C GLY A 41 -17.52 2.85 -3.81
N TYR A 42 -16.79 3.93 -3.51
CA TYR A 42 -16.81 5.14 -4.34
C TYR A 42 -16.13 4.88 -5.68
N CYS A 43 -16.94 4.84 -6.74
CA CYS A 43 -16.51 4.65 -8.12
C CYS A 43 -17.54 5.26 -9.09
N PRO A 44 -17.67 6.60 -9.12
CA PRO A 44 -18.80 7.26 -9.77
C PRO A 44 -18.83 7.04 -11.30
N GLU A 45 -17.68 6.85 -11.94
CA GLU A 45 -17.56 6.61 -13.39
C GLU A 45 -18.15 5.26 -13.82
N TYR A 46 -18.43 4.37 -12.86
CA TYR A 46 -18.97 3.03 -13.09
C TYR A 46 -20.23 2.78 -12.26
N ASP A 47 -21.03 3.82 -12.02
CA ASP A 47 -22.28 3.76 -11.24
C ASP A 47 -22.10 3.23 -9.80
N ASN A 48 -20.90 3.33 -9.23
CA ASN A 48 -20.49 2.67 -7.99
C ASN A 48 -20.69 1.13 -8.01
N ASP A 49 -20.72 0.52 -9.20
CA ASP A 49 -20.78 -0.94 -9.37
C ASP A 49 -19.34 -1.48 -9.48
N PRO A 50 -18.83 -2.16 -8.44
CA PRO A 50 -17.46 -2.64 -8.44
C PRO A 50 -17.21 -3.74 -9.48
N ARG A 51 -18.23 -4.49 -9.92
CA ARG A 51 -18.04 -5.51 -10.98
C ARG A 51 -17.81 -4.86 -12.33
N LYS A 52 -18.65 -3.87 -12.69
CA LYS A 52 -18.46 -3.09 -13.93
C LYS A 52 -17.07 -2.47 -13.98
N PHE A 53 -16.60 -1.91 -12.85
CA PHE A 53 -15.28 -1.33 -12.76
C PHE A 53 -14.16 -2.37 -12.93
N VAL A 54 -14.23 -3.49 -12.20
CA VAL A 54 -13.22 -4.56 -12.27
C VAL A 54 -13.15 -5.15 -13.68
N ASP A 55 -14.28 -5.37 -14.34
CA ASP A 55 -14.29 -5.86 -15.73
C ASP A 55 -13.66 -4.87 -16.70
N ALA A 56 -13.98 -3.57 -16.58
CA ALA A 56 -13.36 -2.52 -17.40
C ALA A 56 -11.84 -2.39 -17.13
N LEU A 57 -11.40 -2.54 -15.89
CA LEU A 57 -9.98 -2.54 -15.54
C LEU A 57 -9.25 -3.71 -16.19
N MET A 58 -9.78 -4.92 -16.06
CA MET A 58 -9.18 -6.14 -16.62
C MET A 58 -9.25 -6.19 -18.16
N ALA A 59 -10.18 -5.46 -18.78
CA ALA A 59 -10.25 -5.27 -20.22
C ALA A 59 -9.24 -4.20 -20.74
N GLY A 60 -8.53 -3.50 -19.85
CA GLY A 60 -7.59 -2.44 -20.22
C GLY A 60 -8.25 -1.09 -20.55
N GLU A 61 -9.53 -0.91 -20.20
CA GLU A 61 -10.28 0.32 -20.48
C GLU A 61 -10.05 1.42 -19.44
N VAL A 62 -9.47 1.07 -18.28
CA VAL A 62 -9.13 2.00 -17.20
C VAL A 62 -7.65 2.40 -17.29
N LEU A 63 -6.75 1.54 -16.84
CA LEU A 63 -5.31 1.76 -16.99
C LEU A 63 -4.84 1.02 -18.24
N PRO A 64 -4.02 1.66 -19.09
CA PRO A 64 -3.30 2.94 -18.92
C PRO A 64 -4.04 4.19 -19.46
N ALA A 65 -5.34 4.12 -19.73
CA ALA A 65 -6.06 5.16 -20.46
C ALA A 65 -6.48 6.38 -19.61
N LYS A 66 -6.92 6.17 -18.36
CA LYS A 66 -7.46 7.20 -17.48
C LYS A 66 -7.19 6.90 -16.00
N LEU A 67 -7.13 7.97 -15.19
CA LEU A 67 -7.02 7.88 -13.74
C LEU A 67 -8.41 7.95 -13.10
N THR A 68 -8.63 7.21 -12.03
CA THR A 68 -9.90 7.21 -11.28
C THR A 68 -9.65 6.86 -9.80
N PRO A 69 -10.45 7.39 -8.85
CA PRO A 69 -10.37 7.03 -7.43
C PRO A 69 -10.91 5.62 -7.11
N CYS A 70 -11.50 4.93 -8.08
CA CYS A 70 -12.11 3.61 -7.89
C CYS A 70 -11.13 2.57 -7.33
N LEU A 71 -11.53 1.90 -6.25
CA LEU A 71 -10.76 0.82 -5.65
C LEU A 71 -11.20 -0.54 -6.24
N PRO A 72 -10.30 -1.36 -6.80
CA PRO A 72 -10.68 -2.64 -7.38
C PRO A 72 -10.89 -3.64 -6.26
N LEU A 73 -12.17 -3.87 -5.91
CA LEU A 73 -12.52 -4.69 -4.75
C LEU A 73 -12.25 -6.20 -4.96
N ASP A 74 -12.04 -6.64 -6.20
CA ASP A 74 -11.71 -8.02 -6.56
C ASP A 74 -11.04 -8.07 -7.94
N ILE A 75 -10.73 -9.27 -8.42
CA ILE A 75 -10.41 -9.56 -9.82
C ILE A 75 -11.66 -10.05 -10.58
N ASN A 76 -11.53 -10.38 -11.86
CA ASN A 76 -12.62 -11.04 -12.61
C ASN A 76 -12.30 -12.49 -13.00
N HIS A 77 -13.33 -13.19 -13.50
CA HIS A 77 -13.21 -14.58 -13.90
C HIS A 77 -12.23 -14.80 -15.07
N SER A 78 -12.10 -13.84 -15.99
CA SER A 78 -11.15 -13.95 -17.11
C SER A 78 -9.70 -14.05 -16.61
N LEU A 79 -9.31 -13.20 -15.65
CA LEU A 79 -7.98 -13.27 -15.06
C LEU A 79 -7.78 -14.59 -14.29
N LYS A 80 -8.78 -15.00 -13.49
CA LYS A 80 -8.73 -16.29 -12.77
C LYS A 80 -8.47 -17.45 -13.73
N THR A 81 -9.22 -17.54 -14.82
CA THR A 81 -9.10 -18.63 -15.80
C THR A 81 -7.70 -18.68 -16.41
N LYS A 82 -7.15 -17.54 -16.85
CA LYS A 82 -5.79 -17.48 -17.41
C LYS A 82 -4.71 -17.95 -16.43
N LEU A 83 -4.84 -17.57 -15.16
CA LEU A 83 -3.89 -17.99 -14.12
C LEU A 83 -3.98 -19.50 -13.82
N LEU A 84 -5.19 -20.05 -13.73
CA LEU A 84 -5.39 -21.48 -13.47
C LEU A 84 -4.95 -22.35 -14.65
N GLU A 85 -5.34 -21.98 -15.86
CA GLU A 85 -5.02 -22.73 -17.09
C GLU A 85 -3.59 -22.45 -17.60
N GLN A 86 -2.88 -21.49 -17.00
CA GLN A 86 -1.56 -21.03 -17.42
C GLN A 86 -1.51 -20.60 -18.89
N THR A 87 -2.61 -20.01 -19.36
CA THR A 87 -2.76 -19.50 -20.72
C THR A 87 -2.62 -17.99 -20.73
N GLN A 88 -1.99 -17.44 -21.79
CA GLN A 88 -1.89 -15.99 -21.98
C GLN A 88 -1.26 -15.28 -20.76
N LEU A 89 -0.19 -15.85 -20.19
CA LEU A 89 0.43 -15.37 -18.96
C LEU A 89 0.92 -13.92 -19.03
N ASP A 90 1.34 -13.45 -20.20
CA ASP A 90 1.70 -12.04 -20.40
C ASP A 90 0.46 -11.14 -20.20
N GLN A 91 -0.68 -11.53 -20.76
CA GLN A 91 -1.94 -10.81 -20.56
C GLN A 91 -2.42 -10.92 -19.10
N ALA A 92 -2.25 -12.07 -18.45
CA ALA A 92 -2.60 -12.24 -17.03
C ALA A 92 -1.72 -11.35 -16.14
N THR A 93 -0.43 -11.27 -16.42
CA THR A 93 0.53 -10.37 -15.76
C THR A 93 0.11 -8.92 -15.95
N ARG A 94 -0.22 -8.52 -17.18
CA ARG A 94 -0.71 -7.18 -17.49
C ARG A 94 -1.99 -6.82 -16.73
N GLN A 95 -2.91 -7.77 -16.58
CA GLN A 95 -4.15 -7.61 -15.82
C GLN A 95 -3.90 -7.51 -14.31
N LEU A 96 -3.00 -8.33 -13.75
CA LEU A 96 -2.55 -8.22 -12.36
C LEU A 96 -1.85 -6.89 -12.09
N ASP A 97 -0.98 -6.46 -13.00
CA ASP A 97 -0.26 -5.20 -12.84
C ASP A 97 -1.18 -3.98 -12.97
N ALA A 98 -2.21 -4.04 -13.83
CA ALA A 98 -3.27 -3.04 -13.87
C ALA A 98 -4.06 -2.99 -12.53
N PHE A 99 -4.35 -4.15 -11.94
CA PHE A 99 -4.92 -4.23 -10.59
C PHE A 99 -4.00 -3.59 -9.54
N GLY A 100 -2.71 -3.91 -9.53
CA GLY A 100 -1.73 -3.33 -8.61
C GLY A 100 -1.59 -1.82 -8.75
N TRP A 101 -1.46 -1.31 -9.98
CA TRP A 101 -1.43 0.14 -10.25
C TRP A 101 -2.71 0.84 -9.83
N GLN A 102 -3.87 0.25 -10.10
CA GLN A 102 -5.14 0.85 -9.72
C GLN A 102 -5.33 0.87 -8.20
N MET A 103 -4.85 -0.16 -7.48
CA MET A 103 -4.77 -0.15 -6.02
C MET A 103 -3.90 0.99 -5.52
N PHE A 104 -2.71 1.17 -6.09
CA PHE A 104 -1.81 2.27 -5.73
C PHE A 104 -2.43 3.65 -5.99
N VAL A 105 -3.03 3.86 -7.17
CA VAL A 105 -3.71 5.12 -7.54
C VAL A 105 -4.87 5.41 -6.59
N ALA A 106 -5.73 4.43 -6.33
CA ALA A 106 -6.90 4.61 -5.47
C ALA A 106 -6.51 4.88 -4.01
N LEU A 107 -5.54 4.13 -3.48
CA LEU A 107 -5.04 4.28 -2.11
C LEU A 107 -4.32 5.62 -1.90
N ASN A 108 -3.63 6.12 -2.92
CA ASN A 108 -2.96 7.41 -2.89
C ASN A 108 -3.85 8.57 -3.39
N TRP A 109 -5.12 8.31 -3.70
CA TRP A 109 -6.05 9.36 -4.09
C TRP A 109 -6.25 10.35 -2.93
N PRO A 110 -5.98 11.65 -3.13
CA PRO A 110 -6.04 12.60 -2.02
C PRO A 110 -7.45 12.72 -1.44
N VAL A 111 -7.52 12.66 -0.12
CA VAL A 111 -8.73 12.92 0.67
C VAL A 111 -8.43 13.88 1.81
N GLU A 112 -9.44 14.66 2.20
CA GLU A 112 -9.48 15.38 3.48
C GLU A 112 -10.43 14.66 4.44
N ARG A 113 -10.00 14.41 5.67
CA ARG A 113 -10.86 13.85 6.72
C ARG A 113 -11.68 14.95 7.39
N ARG A 114 -12.98 14.73 7.56
CA ARG A 114 -13.91 15.63 8.26
C ARG A 114 -14.80 14.80 9.18
N GLY A 115 -14.36 14.62 10.42
CA GLY A 115 -14.96 13.63 11.33
C GLY A 115 -14.82 12.21 10.78
N GLU A 116 -15.94 11.49 10.68
CA GLU A 116 -16.02 10.13 10.10
C GLU A 116 -16.11 10.12 8.57
N ASP A 117 -16.13 11.29 7.93
CA ASP A 117 -16.25 11.40 6.48
C ASP A 117 -14.90 11.69 5.81
N LEU A 118 -14.79 11.26 4.55
CA LEU A 118 -13.71 11.58 3.63
C LEU A 118 -14.25 12.46 2.50
N LEU A 119 -13.55 13.57 2.24
CA LEU A 119 -13.76 14.43 1.08
C LEU A 119 -12.72 14.10 0.01
N PHE A 120 -13.15 13.53 -1.11
CA PHE A 120 -12.27 13.16 -2.22
C PHE A 120 -11.87 14.38 -3.05
N ALA A 121 -10.59 14.51 -3.34
CA ALA A 121 -10.11 15.46 -4.34
C ALA A 121 -10.62 15.06 -5.74
N ALA A 122 -10.77 16.06 -6.62
CA ALA A 122 -11.18 15.84 -8.00
C ALA A 122 -10.10 15.15 -8.87
N SER A 123 -8.84 15.15 -8.43
CA SER A 123 -7.73 14.50 -9.15
C SER A 123 -6.63 14.04 -8.18
N LEU A 124 -5.75 13.17 -8.66
CA LEU A 124 -4.57 12.69 -7.92
C LEU A 124 -3.53 13.79 -7.62
N ALA A 125 -3.64 14.95 -8.27
CA ALA A 125 -2.83 16.15 -7.99
C ALA A 125 -3.59 17.20 -7.18
N GLY A 126 -4.77 16.85 -6.65
CA GLY A 126 -5.59 17.71 -5.81
C GLY A 126 -5.11 17.77 -4.35
N PRO A 127 -5.77 18.59 -3.51
CA PRO A 127 -5.43 18.76 -2.11
C PRO A 127 -5.78 17.52 -1.28
N GLY A 128 -5.16 17.40 -0.10
CA GLY A 128 -5.42 16.33 0.85
C GLY A 128 -4.25 15.36 0.99
N THR A 129 -4.54 14.18 1.51
CA THR A 129 -3.54 13.16 1.80
C THR A 129 -3.99 11.78 1.30
N PRO A 130 -3.07 10.82 1.08
CA PRO A 130 -3.44 9.46 0.74
C PRO A 130 -4.48 8.87 1.70
N ARG A 131 -5.44 8.08 1.18
CA ARG A 131 -6.56 7.51 1.93
C ARG A 131 -6.13 6.71 3.16
N TRP A 132 -5.02 5.98 3.02
CA TRP A 132 -4.46 5.15 4.08
C TRP A 132 -3.83 5.94 5.22
N ARG A 133 -3.67 7.27 5.12
CA ARG A 133 -3.05 8.08 6.19
C ARG A 133 -3.80 7.99 7.51
N GLY A 134 -5.11 7.75 7.48
CA GLY A 134 -5.93 7.59 8.69
C GLY A 134 -5.96 6.17 9.26
N TRP A 135 -5.29 5.20 8.63
CA TRP A 135 -5.35 3.79 9.06
C TRP A 135 -4.49 3.54 10.30
N LYS A 136 -4.87 2.53 11.08
CA LYS A 136 -4.12 2.14 12.28
C LYS A 136 -2.82 1.46 11.89
N THR A 137 -1.73 1.86 12.56
CA THR A 137 -0.46 1.15 12.46
C THR A 137 -0.51 -0.12 13.29
N VAL A 138 0.30 -1.12 12.93
CA VAL A 138 0.44 -2.34 13.75
C VAL A 138 0.95 -2.00 15.15
N ASP A 139 1.73 -0.93 15.33
CA ASP A 139 2.20 -0.49 16.65
C ASP A 139 1.05 0.04 17.52
N GLN A 140 0.04 0.66 16.90
CA GLN A 140 -1.18 1.10 17.58
C GLN A 140 -2.09 -0.08 17.94
N VAL A 141 -2.12 -1.11 17.11
CA VAL A 141 -2.90 -2.33 17.33
C VAL A 141 -2.25 -3.21 18.42
N PHE A 142 -0.94 -3.40 18.36
CA PHE A 142 -0.15 -4.23 19.27
C PHE A 142 0.60 -3.37 20.30
N ASN A 143 -0.14 -2.53 21.02
CA ASN A 143 0.44 -1.54 21.95
C ASN A 143 0.61 -2.05 23.41
N GLY A 144 0.39 -3.35 23.64
CA GLY A 144 0.47 -3.97 24.97
C GLY A 144 -0.72 -3.71 25.90
N ARG A 145 -1.77 -3.00 25.45
CA ARG A 145 -3.03 -2.84 26.19
C ARG A 145 -3.94 -4.06 25.94
N SER A 146 -4.86 -4.31 26.88
CA SER A 146 -5.85 -5.39 26.76
C SER A 146 -6.89 -5.17 25.66
N VAL A 147 -7.11 -3.92 25.24
CA VAL A 147 -7.94 -3.54 24.08
C VAL A 147 -7.25 -2.37 23.36
N PRO A 148 -7.02 -2.45 22.03
CA PRO A 148 -6.46 -1.33 21.25
C PRO A 148 -7.40 -0.12 21.24
N GLU A 149 -6.87 1.05 20.91
CA GLU A 149 -7.70 2.24 20.71
C GLU A 149 -8.63 2.05 19.51
N ALA A 150 -9.88 2.52 19.62
CA ALA A 150 -10.90 2.42 18.58
C ALA A 150 -10.40 2.89 17.21
N TRP A 151 -10.93 2.28 16.14
CA TRP A 151 -10.57 2.58 14.74
C TRP A 151 -10.64 4.09 14.43
N HIS A 152 -11.76 4.73 14.79
CA HIS A 152 -11.94 6.16 14.59
C HIS A 152 -11.29 7.00 15.69
N TYR A 153 -10.51 7.99 15.30
CA TYR A 153 -10.13 9.09 16.19
C TYR A 153 -11.28 10.10 16.24
N THR A 154 -11.92 10.24 17.39
CA THR A 154 -12.84 11.36 17.65
C THR A 154 -12.03 12.63 17.94
N ALA A 155 -11.37 13.23 16.94
CA ALA A 155 -11.00 14.66 16.93
C ALA A 155 -10.19 15.05 15.68
N ASP A 156 -10.44 16.29 15.23
CA ASP A 156 -9.95 17.03 14.05
C ASP A 156 -8.43 17.22 13.88
N SER A 157 -7.58 16.44 14.55
CA SER A 157 -6.14 16.49 14.36
C SER A 157 -5.48 15.28 15.00
N MET A 158 -5.02 14.33 14.18
CA MET A 158 -3.68 13.83 14.45
C MET A 158 -2.77 14.91 13.83
N PRO A 159 -2.32 15.93 14.58
CA PRO A 159 -1.25 16.75 14.04
C PRO A 159 -0.11 15.78 13.74
N ASP A 160 0.51 15.89 12.57
CA ASP A 160 1.66 15.06 12.17
C ASP A 160 2.70 14.86 13.31
N ALA A 161 2.74 15.81 14.26
CA ALA A 161 3.50 15.76 15.51
C ALA A 161 3.22 14.59 16.49
N SER A 162 2.12 13.82 16.35
CA SER A 162 1.83 12.63 17.19
C SER A 162 2.13 11.30 16.50
N VAL A 163 2.48 11.32 15.22
CA VAL A 163 2.82 10.11 14.47
C VAL A 163 4.25 9.70 14.76
N GLN A 164 4.45 8.42 15.10
CA GLN A 164 5.76 7.83 15.33
C GLN A 164 6.07 6.80 14.24
N ILE A 165 7.26 6.88 13.64
CA ILE A 165 7.79 5.84 12.74
C ILE A 165 9.16 5.42 13.28
N SER A 166 9.15 4.44 14.18
CA SER A 166 10.35 4.02 14.90
C SER A 166 10.96 2.72 14.41
N SER A 167 10.26 1.96 13.56
CA SER A 167 10.83 0.70 13.05
C SER A 167 11.98 0.98 12.11
N GLU A 168 13.12 0.36 12.35
CA GLU A 168 14.36 0.53 11.57
C GLU A 168 14.73 -0.74 10.78
N ALA A 169 13.96 -1.80 10.94
CA ALA A 169 14.31 -3.14 10.48
C ALA A 169 13.36 -3.68 9.41
N GLN A 170 13.94 -4.34 8.39
CA GLN A 170 13.24 -5.12 7.38
C GLN A 170 12.65 -6.43 7.97
N ALA A 171 12.02 -7.24 7.12
CA ALA A 171 11.37 -8.49 7.52
C ALA A 171 12.34 -9.59 8.00
N ASP A 172 13.62 -9.44 7.72
CA ASP A 172 14.73 -10.27 8.22
C ASP A 172 15.40 -9.70 9.48
N GLY A 173 14.99 -8.52 9.94
CA GLY A 173 15.58 -7.85 11.10
C GLY A 173 16.75 -6.91 10.76
N GLN A 174 17.16 -6.83 9.49
CA GLN A 174 18.31 -6.04 9.06
C GLN A 174 17.94 -4.58 8.84
N ARG A 175 18.94 -3.70 8.93
CA ARG A 175 18.80 -2.24 8.85
C ARG A 175 19.33 -1.72 7.53
N LEU A 176 18.54 -0.89 6.85
CA LEU A 176 18.91 -0.26 5.59
C LEU A 176 19.32 1.21 5.79
N TRP A 177 20.43 1.62 5.18
CA TRP A 177 20.96 3.00 5.25
C TRP A 177 20.88 3.69 3.88
N ASP A 178 20.40 4.94 3.86
CA ASP A 178 20.46 5.80 2.67
C ASP A 178 21.88 6.31 2.38
N GLN A 179 22.10 6.92 1.21
CA GLN A 179 23.41 7.49 0.87
C GLN A 179 23.79 8.76 1.68
N HIS A 180 22.92 9.25 2.57
CA HIS A 180 23.21 10.31 3.53
C HIS A 180 23.48 9.76 4.94
N GLY A 181 23.57 8.44 5.09
CA GLY A 181 23.87 7.78 6.36
C GLY A 181 22.74 7.83 7.37
N ARG A 182 21.49 7.86 6.91
CA ARG A 182 20.30 7.75 7.76
C ARG A 182 19.60 6.42 7.54
N LEU A 183 19.08 5.87 8.63
CA LEU A 183 18.30 4.65 8.59
C LEU A 183 16.95 4.87 7.91
N VAL A 184 16.60 3.96 7.01
CA VAL A 184 15.24 3.84 6.48
C VAL A 184 14.30 3.44 7.61
N ARG A 185 13.12 4.06 7.61
CA ARG A 185 12.07 3.78 8.59
C ARG A 185 10.95 2.96 7.96
N TYR A 186 10.36 2.06 8.73
CA TYR A 186 9.29 1.18 8.28
C TYR A 186 8.02 1.39 9.08
N GLU A 187 6.88 1.23 8.40
CA GLU A 187 5.56 1.33 8.99
C GLU A 187 4.66 0.27 8.37
N THR A 188 3.87 -0.43 9.19
CA THR A 188 2.82 -1.33 8.67
C THR A 188 1.47 -0.81 9.15
N LEU A 189 0.54 -0.65 8.21
CA LEU A 189 -0.83 -0.20 8.44
C LEU A 189 -1.81 -1.31 8.07
N VAL A 190 -2.95 -1.32 8.76
CA VAL A 190 -4.04 -2.27 8.52
C VAL A 190 -5.33 -1.51 8.27
N ASN A 191 -6.17 -2.00 7.36
CA ASN A 191 -7.51 -1.43 7.19
C ASN A 191 -8.46 -1.84 8.32
N SER A 192 -9.67 -1.27 8.34
CA SER A 192 -10.67 -1.54 9.37
C SER A 192 -11.02 -3.03 9.47
N ASN A 193 -11.09 -3.75 8.34
CA ASN A 193 -11.43 -5.18 8.35
C ASN A 193 -10.40 -6.04 9.09
N VAL A 194 -9.11 -5.76 8.88
CA VAL A 194 -8.04 -6.46 9.61
C VAL A 194 -8.06 -6.05 11.09
N TYR A 195 -8.22 -4.76 11.37
CA TYR A 195 -8.30 -4.24 12.73
C TYR A 195 -9.46 -4.89 13.52
N ASP A 196 -10.67 -4.85 12.96
CA ASP A 196 -11.89 -5.36 13.60
C ASP A 196 -11.77 -6.85 13.91
N TYR A 197 -11.23 -7.63 12.97
CA TYR A 197 -10.97 -9.05 13.18
C TYR A 197 -9.93 -9.31 14.28
N ILE A 198 -8.81 -8.57 14.29
CA ILE A 198 -7.80 -8.70 15.36
C ILE A 198 -8.42 -8.42 16.73
N VAL A 199 -9.23 -7.36 16.84
CA VAL A 199 -9.86 -6.98 18.11
C VAL A 199 -10.93 -7.99 18.53
N SER A 200 -11.79 -8.44 17.61
CA SER A 200 -12.88 -9.38 17.92
C SER A 200 -12.36 -10.75 18.35
N GLU A 201 -11.34 -11.25 17.67
CA GLU A 201 -10.69 -12.53 17.97
C GLU A 201 -9.59 -12.41 19.04
N LYS A 202 -9.39 -11.20 19.60
CA LYS A 202 -8.38 -10.89 20.63
C LYS A 202 -6.94 -11.22 20.20
N LEU A 203 -6.64 -11.18 18.91
CA LEU A 203 -5.34 -11.54 18.35
C LEU A 203 -4.24 -10.53 18.68
N HIS A 204 -4.59 -9.39 19.29
CA HIS A 204 -3.66 -8.40 19.83
C HIS A 204 -3.01 -8.81 21.16
N THR A 205 -3.24 -10.03 21.64
CA THR A 205 -2.55 -10.62 22.80
C THR A 205 -1.96 -11.99 22.46
N SER A 206 -0.90 -12.40 23.17
CA SER A 206 -0.30 -13.74 23.01
C SER A 206 -1.30 -14.85 23.35
N GLU A 207 -2.14 -14.63 24.37
CA GLU A 207 -3.20 -15.56 24.77
C GLU A 207 -4.25 -15.75 23.66
N GLY A 208 -4.70 -14.66 23.03
CA GLY A 208 -5.66 -14.76 21.93
C GLY A 208 -5.09 -15.52 20.72
N GLN A 209 -3.82 -15.29 20.38
CA GLN A 209 -3.16 -16.02 19.30
C GLN A 209 -2.97 -17.51 19.59
N SER A 210 -2.69 -17.87 20.85
CA SER A 210 -2.59 -19.28 21.26
C SER A 210 -3.92 -20.02 21.19
N ASN A 211 -5.04 -19.30 21.31
CA ASN A 211 -6.38 -19.88 21.37
C ASN A 211 -7.08 -20.02 20.01
N VAL A 212 -6.53 -19.42 18.94
CA VAL A 212 -7.09 -19.57 17.60
C VAL A 212 -6.41 -20.70 16.83
N PRO A 213 -7.18 -21.61 16.19
CA PRO A 213 -6.62 -22.70 15.40
C PRO A 213 -6.02 -22.21 14.07
N ALA A 214 -6.59 -21.14 13.51
CA ALA A 214 -6.13 -20.47 12.30
C ALA A 214 -6.65 -19.02 12.27
N VAL A 215 -5.89 -18.13 11.64
CA VAL A 215 -6.33 -16.76 11.33
C VAL A 215 -6.93 -16.76 9.93
N VAL A 216 -8.16 -16.23 9.80
CA VAL A 216 -8.86 -16.13 8.51
C VAL A 216 -9.41 -14.73 8.36
N PHE A 217 -8.66 -13.87 7.67
CA PHE A 217 -9.13 -12.52 7.38
C PHE A 217 -10.20 -12.52 6.28
N GLY A 218 -11.11 -11.55 6.35
CA GLY A 218 -12.14 -11.34 5.33
C GLY A 218 -11.56 -10.91 3.97
N TRP A 219 -12.29 -11.18 2.90
CA TRP A 219 -11.89 -10.86 1.51
C TRP A 219 -12.93 -10.01 0.81
N GLY A 220 -12.54 -9.41 -0.32
CA GLY A 220 -13.44 -8.57 -1.12
C GLY A 220 -14.65 -9.36 -1.62
N ARG A 221 -15.84 -8.75 -1.60
CA ARG A 221 -17.09 -9.34 -2.12
C ARG A 221 -17.83 -8.30 -2.95
N THR A 222 -17.66 -8.39 -4.25
CA THR A 222 -18.36 -7.55 -5.24
C THR A 222 -19.77 -8.05 -5.56
N ASP A 223 -20.10 -9.25 -5.10
CA ASP A 223 -21.40 -9.90 -5.29
C ASP A 223 -22.47 -9.50 -4.28
N LEU A 224 -22.07 -8.82 -3.19
CA LEU A 224 -22.96 -8.37 -2.11
C LEU A 224 -23.45 -6.93 -2.30
N THR A 225 -24.51 -6.57 -1.59
CA THR A 225 -25.06 -5.20 -1.55
C THR A 225 -25.35 -4.81 -0.10
N PRO A 226 -24.56 -3.91 0.51
CA PRO A 226 -23.40 -3.23 -0.05
C PRO A 226 -22.21 -4.18 -0.32
N PRO A 227 -21.32 -3.86 -1.26
CA PRO A 227 -20.11 -4.65 -1.48
C PRO A 227 -19.19 -4.57 -0.26
N ILE A 228 -18.42 -5.62 -0.04
CA ILE A 228 -17.44 -5.69 1.06
C ILE A 228 -16.04 -5.52 0.47
N PHE A 229 -15.26 -4.60 1.04
CA PHE A 229 -13.83 -4.50 0.75
C PHE A 229 -13.07 -5.59 1.52
N GLY A 230 -11.99 -6.14 0.96
CA GLY A 230 -11.22 -7.20 1.62
C GLY A 230 -10.31 -6.71 2.73
N ALA A 231 -9.70 -7.66 3.44
CA ALA A 231 -8.59 -7.37 4.34
C ALA A 231 -7.41 -6.78 3.55
N MET A 232 -6.80 -5.74 4.12
CA MET A 232 -5.65 -5.08 3.52
C MET A 232 -4.60 -4.74 4.56
N VAL A 233 -3.35 -5.03 4.21
CA VAL A 233 -2.15 -4.64 4.96
C VAL A 233 -1.23 -3.86 4.03
N ILE A 234 -0.75 -2.71 4.50
CA ILE A 234 0.20 -1.87 3.77
C ILE A 234 1.49 -1.82 4.57
N LYS A 235 2.65 -2.11 3.95
CA LYS A 235 3.97 -1.90 4.56
C LYS A 235 4.71 -0.84 3.78
N LEU A 236 5.23 0.18 4.46
CA LEU A 236 5.86 1.36 3.89
C LEU A 236 7.32 1.44 4.32
N ALA A 237 8.17 1.89 3.40
CA ALA A 237 9.56 2.27 3.64
C ALA A 237 9.72 3.78 3.44
N TRP A 238 10.38 4.45 4.38
CA TRP A 238 10.46 5.90 4.50
C TRP A 238 11.92 6.35 4.57
N LYS A 239 12.33 7.22 3.65
CA LYS A 239 13.61 7.94 3.70
C LYS A 239 13.41 9.27 4.42
N GLU A 240 14.27 9.59 5.39
CA GLU A 240 14.32 10.94 5.96
C GLU A 240 14.81 11.92 4.90
N LEU A 241 14.13 13.06 4.74
CA LEU A 241 14.45 14.06 3.72
C LEU A 241 15.18 15.24 4.33
N ASP A 242 16.15 15.79 3.61
CA ASP A 242 16.83 17.05 3.93
C ASP A 242 16.75 18.07 2.78
N SER A 243 17.59 19.11 2.83
CA SER A 243 17.62 20.19 1.83
C SER A 243 18.21 19.77 0.48
N GLN A 244 18.90 18.63 0.38
CA GLN A 244 19.46 18.10 -0.86
C GLN A 244 18.44 17.24 -1.63
N ASP A 245 17.36 16.81 -0.97
CA ASP A 245 16.31 16.00 -1.58
C ASP A 245 15.29 16.84 -2.37
N GLN A 246 14.85 16.33 -3.52
CA GLN A 246 13.75 16.90 -4.32
C GLN A 246 12.39 16.47 -3.74
N GLN A 247 11.95 17.16 -2.68
CA GLN A 247 10.81 16.74 -1.85
C GLN A 247 9.46 16.63 -2.60
N ASP A 248 9.27 17.34 -3.70
CA ASP A 248 8.07 17.31 -4.54
C ASP A 248 7.88 15.98 -5.28
N ARG A 249 8.92 15.13 -5.32
CA ARG A 249 8.85 13.80 -5.94
C ARG A 249 8.20 12.74 -5.06
N PHE A 250 8.05 12.99 -3.75
CA PHE A 250 7.64 11.96 -2.79
C PHE A 250 6.24 12.17 -2.24
N PHE A 251 5.56 11.07 -1.88
CA PHE A 251 4.51 11.15 -0.87
C PHE A 251 5.16 11.46 0.49
N LEU A 252 4.77 12.58 1.09
CA LEU A 252 5.45 13.15 2.26
C LEU A 252 4.74 12.80 3.55
N ARG A 253 5.50 12.45 4.59
CA ARG A 253 4.99 12.23 5.95
C ARG A 253 5.85 12.97 6.96
N THR A 254 5.23 13.66 7.90
CA THR A 254 5.93 14.29 9.01
C THR A 254 5.70 13.42 10.24
N ALA A 255 6.77 13.01 10.91
CA ALA A 255 6.69 12.06 12.03
C ALA A 255 7.87 12.21 12.98
N ARG A 256 7.73 11.74 14.22
CA ARG A 256 8.84 11.60 15.18
C ARG A 256 9.44 10.20 15.11
N LEU A 257 10.72 10.06 15.47
CA LEU A 257 11.34 8.73 15.60
C LEU A 257 11.04 8.15 17.00
N GLN A 258 11.02 9.02 18.01
CA GLN A 258 10.70 8.68 19.39
C GLN A 258 9.69 9.66 19.99
N PRO A 259 8.90 9.26 21.01
CA PRO A 259 7.87 10.12 21.60
C PRO A 259 8.42 11.44 22.15
N ASN A 260 9.67 11.43 22.65
CA ASN A 260 10.31 12.57 23.29
C ASN A 260 11.20 13.39 22.36
N ASP A 261 11.25 13.07 21.05
CA ASP A 261 12.04 13.87 20.11
C ASP A 261 11.51 15.30 20.07
N ALA A 262 12.39 16.30 20.15
CA ALA A 262 11.98 17.71 20.22
C ALA A 262 11.27 18.18 18.94
N ALA A 263 11.69 17.71 17.76
CA ALA A 263 11.15 18.12 16.47
C ALA A 263 10.73 16.91 15.61
N PRO A 264 9.56 16.95 14.97
CA PRO A 264 9.21 15.98 13.95
C PRO A 264 10.12 16.16 12.72
N ARG A 265 10.38 15.05 12.03
CA ARG A 265 11.19 14.98 10.81
C ARG A 265 10.29 14.74 9.60
N ARG A 266 10.79 15.09 8.42
CA ARG A 266 10.07 14.90 7.16
C ARG A 266 10.60 13.67 6.44
N PHE A 267 9.70 12.83 5.97
CA PHE A 267 10.00 11.58 5.29
C PHE A 267 9.36 11.54 3.91
N GLY A 268 10.05 10.93 2.96
CA GLY A 268 9.56 10.59 1.63
C GLY A 268 9.34 9.08 1.52
N LEU A 269 8.19 8.68 0.98
CA LEU A 269 7.88 7.28 0.75
C LEU A 269 8.79 6.73 -0.36
N VAL A 270 9.59 5.70 -0.05
CA VAL A 270 10.53 5.09 -1.00
C VAL A 270 10.15 3.66 -1.40
N GLY A 271 9.28 2.99 -0.64
CA GLY A 271 8.78 1.66 -0.98
C GLY A 271 7.42 1.37 -0.34
N MET A 272 6.58 0.60 -1.01
CA MET A 272 5.23 0.28 -0.56
C MET A 272 4.82 -1.13 -0.97
N HIS A 273 4.50 -1.97 0.01
CA HIS A 273 3.76 -3.21 -0.20
C HIS A 273 2.29 -3.01 0.11
N ILE A 274 1.44 -3.63 -0.69
CA ILE A 274 -0.01 -3.77 -0.46
C ILE A 274 -0.31 -5.27 -0.55
N ALA A 275 -0.74 -5.86 0.56
CA ALA A 275 -1.34 -7.19 0.57
C ALA A 275 -2.85 -7.01 0.63
N TYR A 276 -3.59 -7.60 -0.32
CA TYR A 276 -5.04 -7.51 -0.39
C TYR A 276 -5.69 -8.86 -0.65
N LYS A 277 -6.79 -9.16 0.05
CA LYS A 277 -7.47 -10.45 -0.05
C LYS A 277 -8.67 -10.39 -1.00
N VAL A 278 -8.63 -11.19 -2.07
CA VAL A 278 -9.63 -11.24 -3.17
C VAL A 278 -10.49 -12.51 -3.08
N SER A 279 -11.73 -12.51 -3.58
CA SER A 279 -12.58 -13.72 -3.49
C SER A 279 -12.31 -14.76 -4.57
N LEU A 280 -12.01 -14.33 -5.81
CA LEU A 280 -12.06 -15.25 -6.96
C LEU A 280 -10.90 -16.25 -7.00
N LEU A 281 -9.80 -15.99 -6.29
CA LEU A 281 -8.61 -16.86 -6.21
C LEU A 281 -8.63 -17.80 -5.00
N ASN A 282 -9.79 -18.40 -4.66
CA ASN A 282 -9.97 -19.25 -3.48
C ASN A 282 -9.52 -18.53 -2.18
N PRO A 283 -10.26 -17.49 -1.78
CA PRO A 283 -9.82 -16.39 -0.91
C PRO A 283 -8.32 -16.28 -0.58
N ARG A 284 -7.52 -15.75 -1.50
CA ARG A 284 -6.06 -15.60 -1.33
C ARG A 284 -5.60 -14.14 -1.32
N TRP A 285 -4.41 -13.94 -0.78
CA TRP A 285 -3.68 -12.67 -0.86
C TRP A 285 -3.12 -12.45 -2.26
N VAL A 286 -3.39 -11.27 -2.79
CA VAL A 286 -2.64 -10.66 -3.88
C VAL A 286 -1.63 -9.70 -3.26
N TRP A 287 -0.37 -9.85 -3.64
CA TRP A 287 0.76 -9.12 -3.10
C TRP A 287 1.29 -8.15 -4.13
N ILE A 288 1.26 -6.87 -3.81
CA ILE A 288 1.62 -5.80 -4.73
C ILE A 288 2.78 -5.04 -4.13
N THR A 289 3.81 -4.75 -4.92
CA THR A 289 4.99 -4.03 -4.45
C THR A 289 5.39 -2.90 -5.38
N PHE A 290 5.58 -1.71 -4.80
CA PHE A 290 5.98 -0.47 -5.47
C PHE A 290 7.27 0.08 -4.88
N GLU A 291 8.07 0.72 -5.72
CA GLU A 291 9.24 1.47 -5.28
C GLU A 291 9.33 2.84 -5.97
N HIS A 292 10.06 3.75 -5.34
CA HIS A 292 10.36 5.03 -5.93
C HIS A 292 11.44 4.86 -7.01
N ILE A 293 11.28 5.51 -8.17
CA ILE A 293 12.17 5.33 -9.32
C ILE A 293 13.60 5.81 -9.06
N ASP A 294 13.79 6.65 -8.04
CA ASP A 294 15.10 7.19 -7.67
C ASP A 294 15.87 6.28 -6.70
N ASN A 295 15.31 5.16 -6.25
CA ASN A 295 15.95 4.35 -5.22
C ASN A 295 17.30 3.79 -5.66
N VAL A 296 17.35 3.18 -6.85
CA VAL A 296 18.51 2.46 -7.37
C VAL A 296 18.78 2.87 -8.80
N LYS A 297 20.00 2.59 -9.28
CA LYS A 297 20.29 2.66 -10.71
C LYS A 297 19.65 1.45 -11.39
N GLU A 298 18.58 1.69 -12.14
CA GLU A 298 17.95 0.62 -12.91
C GLU A 298 18.83 0.19 -14.09
N THR A 299 19.04 -1.11 -14.22
CA THR A 299 19.85 -1.74 -15.28
C THR A 299 19.09 -2.81 -16.05
N SER A 300 17.93 -3.24 -15.54
CA SER A 300 17.13 -4.32 -16.12
C SER A 300 15.90 -3.84 -16.89
N GLU A 301 15.54 -2.55 -16.78
CA GLU A 301 14.41 -1.96 -17.48
C GLU A 301 14.88 -1.00 -18.58
N HIS A 302 14.06 -0.88 -19.63
CA HIS A 302 14.23 0.17 -20.62
C HIS A 302 13.80 1.52 -20.02
N ALA A 303 14.44 2.60 -20.48
CA ALA A 303 14.04 3.94 -20.05
C ALA A 303 12.66 4.30 -20.63
N CYS A 304 11.76 4.74 -19.76
CA CYS A 304 10.47 5.26 -20.22
C CYS A 304 10.67 6.50 -21.08
N ALA A 305 10.01 6.51 -22.25
CA ALA A 305 9.99 7.69 -23.10
C ALA A 305 9.22 8.86 -22.45
N ALA A 306 9.49 10.07 -22.93
CA ALA A 306 8.66 11.23 -22.60
C ALA A 306 7.17 10.92 -22.90
N PRO A 307 6.23 11.36 -22.06
CA PRO A 307 6.40 12.37 -21.02
C PRO A 307 6.69 11.83 -19.61
N ALA A 308 6.97 10.54 -19.43
CA ALA A 308 7.31 10.02 -18.11
C ALA A 308 8.63 10.67 -17.61
N PRO A 309 8.68 11.24 -16.39
CA PRO A 309 9.92 11.82 -15.88
C PRO A 309 11.03 10.79 -15.72
N PRO A 310 12.31 11.11 -16.00
CA PRO A 310 13.40 10.20 -15.71
C PRO A 310 13.67 10.09 -14.19
N PRO A 311 14.33 9.01 -13.74
CA PRO A 311 14.89 8.95 -12.40
C PRO A 311 16.01 9.99 -12.24
N LEU A 312 16.38 10.28 -10.99
CA LEU A 312 17.51 11.16 -10.67
C LEU A 312 18.82 10.61 -11.23
N ALA A 313 19.73 11.54 -11.54
CA ALA A 313 21.08 11.19 -11.93
C ALA A 313 21.81 10.46 -10.81
N GLU A 314 21.64 10.88 -9.55
CA GLU A 314 22.19 10.16 -8.39
C GLU A 314 21.07 9.43 -7.65
N PRO A 315 21.09 8.09 -7.56
CA PRO A 315 20.09 7.33 -6.82
C PRO A 315 20.17 7.54 -5.30
N LEU A 316 19.05 7.32 -4.61
CA LEU A 316 18.91 7.51 -3.16
C LEU A 316 19.66 6.48 -2.32
N PHE A 317 19.83 5.26 -2.85
CA PHE A 317 20.43 4.11 -2.16
C PHE A 317 21.58 3.48 -2.94
N TYR A 318 22.09 4.15 -3.98
CA TYR A 318 23.22 3.67 -4.75
C TYR A 318 24.11 4.84 -5.11
N ASP A 319 25.38 4.73 -4.76
CA ASP A 319 26.37 5.67 -5.20
C ASP A 319 27.23 5.09 -6.34
N LYS A 320 27.28 5.85 -7.44
CA LYS A 320 27.95 5.46 -8.68
C LYS A 320 29.47 5.50 -8.61
N GLN A 321 30.04 6.13 -7.60
CA GLN A 321 31.49 6.30 -7.45
C GLN A 321 32.09 5.28 -6.49
N CYS A 322 31.28 4.60 -5.67
CA CYS A 322 31.76 3.56 -4.79
C CYS A 322 32.10 2.31 -5.60
N ARG A 323 33.29 1.79 -5.37
CA ARG A 323 33.77 0.58 -6.04
C ARG A 323 33.17 -0.65 -5.37
N PRO A 324 32.78 -1.70 -6.13
CA PRO A 324 32.18 -2.91 -5.55
C PRO A 324 33.04 -3.59 -4.48
N GLU A 325 34.37 -3.47 -4.54
CA GLU A 325 35.28 -4.05 -3.55
C GLU A 325 35.24 -3.29 -2.21
N GLU A 326 34.91 -2.00 -2.24
CA GLU A 326 34.81 -1.13 -1.07
C GLU A 326 33.38 -1.13 -0.51
N CYS A 327 32.41 -1.18 -1.42
CA CYS A 327 31.00 -1.23 -1.08
C CYS A 327 30.31 -2.41 -1.79
N PRO A 328 30.34 -3.61 -1.21
CA PRO A 328 29.66 -4.76 -1.80
C PRO A 328 28.15 -4.48 -1.95
N PRO A 329 27.56 -4.79 -3.11
CA PRO A 329 26.13 -4.62 -3.33
C PRO A 329 25.29 -5.41 -2.33
N ASN A 330 24.19 -4.82 -1.86
CA ASN A 330 23.22 -5.41 -0.94
C ASN A 330 23.85 -6.02 0.33
N ALA A 331 24.95 -5.45 0.83
CA ALA A 331 25.59 -5.92 2.06
C ALA A 331 25.08 -5.15 3.30
N GLN A 332 24.83 -5.88 4.39
CA GLN A 332 24.38 -5.32 5.68
C GLN A 332 25.35 -4.29 6.24
N GLU A 333 26.65 -4.58 6.19
CA GLU A 333 27.70 -3.78 6.81
C GLU A 333 28.41 -2.87 5.81
N SER A 334 27.70 -2.42 4.77
CA SER A 334 28.30 -1.51 3.78
C SER A 334 28.67 -0.17 4.44
N ARG A 335 29.98 0.06 4.61
CA ARG A 335 30.58 1.31 5.06
C ARG A 335 31.10 2.02 3.83
N ASN A 336 30.27 2.82 3.18
CA ASN A 336 30.72 3.64 2.06
C ASN A 336 31.87 4.54 2.54
N PRO A 337 33.12 4.37 2.07
CA PRO A 337 34.27 5.06 2.67
C PRO A 337 34.17 6.59 2.60
N ARG A 338 33.36 7.12 1.66
CA ARG A 338 33.09 8.55 1.53
C ARG A 338 32.21 9.13 2.64
N MET A 339 31.55 8.27 3.42
CA MET A 339 30.80 8.67 4.62
C MET A 339 31.72 8.88 5.84
N GLY A 340 33.03 8.61 5.70
CA GLY A 340 33.98 8.66 6.81
C GLY A 340 34.04 7.36 7.62
N PRO A 341 34.91 7.28 8.65
CA PRO A 341 35.24 6.04 9.35
C PRO A 341 34.05 5.35 10.03
N ASP A 342 33.09 6.15 10.52
CA ASP A 342 31.89 5.70 11.24
C ASP A 342 30.62 5.79 10.40
N GLY A 343 30.76 6.13 9.11
CA GLY A 343 29.66 6.32 8.20
C GLY A 343 29.12 5.01 7.61
N HIS A 344 27.80 4.88 7.57
CA HIS A 344 27.11 3.75 6.97
C HIS A 344 26.32 4.21 5.74
N ALA A 345 26.37 3.46 4.64
CA ALA A 345 25.48 3.67 3.50
C ALA A 345 25.42 2.38 2.69
N THR A 346 24.22 1.80 2.54
CA THR A 346 24.04 0.53 1.83
C THR A 346 24.07 0.77 0.33
N GLN A 347 24.88 0.01 -0.41
CA GLN A 347 24.84 0.02 -1.88
C GLN A 347 23.78 -0.93 -2.39
N VAL A 348 22.58 -0.40 -2.58
CA VAL A 348 21.43 -1.19 -3.03
C VAL A 348 21.48 -1.36 -4.55
N VAL A 349 21.38 -2.60 -4.99
CA VAL A 349 21.20 -2.95 -6.41
C VAL A 349 20.01 -3.88 -6.57
N ARG A 350 19.36 -3.81 -7.72
CA ARG A 350 18.34 -4.78 -8.13
C ARG A 350 19.02 -6.08 -8.56
N GLU A 351 18.63 -7.18 -7.95
CA GLU A 351 19.07 -8.54 -8.34
C GLU A 351 18.02 -9.26 -9.17
N LYS A 352 16.74 -9.10 -8.80
CA LYS A 352 15.60 -9.66 -9.52
C LYS A 352 15.02 -8.59 -10.46
N PRO A 353 15.09 -8.80 -11.80
CA PRO A 353 14.59 -7.84 -12.76
C PRO A 353 13.08 -7.67 -12.66
N ILE A 354 12.57 -6.48 -12.98
CA ILE A 354 11.14 -6.27 -13.17
C ILE A 354 10.75 -6.90 -14.51
N GLY A 355 9.63 -7.63 -14.56
CA GLY A 355 9.15 -8.28 -15.77
C GLY A 355 8.87 -7.27 -16.90
N HIS A 356 9.09 -7.68 -18.16
CA HIS A 356 8.95 -6.78 -19.31
C HIS A 356 7.55 -6.16 -19.42
N GLU A 357 6.48 -6.96 -19.27
CA GLU A 357 5.09 -6.47 -19.28
C GLU A 357 4.82 -5.42 -18.19
N THR A 358 5.40 -5.63 -17.00
CA THR A 358 5.31 -4.71 -15.86
C THR A 358 6.07 -3.42 -16.15
N ALA A 359 7.27 -3.51 -16.72
CA ALA A 359 8.10 -2.37 -17.09
C ALA A 359 7.42 -1.51 -18.17
N ASP A 360 6.82 -2.14 -19.19
CA ASP A 360 6.06 -1.45 -20.22
C ASP A 360 4.85 -0.72 -19.62
N LEU A 361 4.07 -1.39 -18.76
CA LEU A 361 2.92 -0.77 -18.08
C LEU A 361 3.36 0.39 -17.18
N ASN A 362 4.48 0.25 -16.47
CA ASN A 362 5.04 1.33 -15.66
C ASN A 362 5.26 2.58 -16.50
N CYS A 363 5.83 2.45 -17.70
CA CYS A 363 6.05 3.60 -18.58
C CYS A 363 4.74 4.24 -19.05
N GLU A 364 3.74 3.44 -19.40
CA GLU A 364 2.44 3.92 -19.85
C GLU A 364 1.67 4.64 -18.72
N VAL A 365 1.62 4.05 -17.53
CA VAL A 365 0.91 4.64 -16.37
C VAL A 365 1.63 5.88 -15.87
N ARG A 366 2.98 5.89 -15.82
CA ARG A 366 3.73 7.09 -15.41
C ARG A 366 3.60 8.23 -16.41
N ALA A 367 3.54 7.92 -17.71
CA ALA A 367 3.23 8.90 -18.75
C ALA A 367 1.80 9.46 -18.60
N LEU A 368 0.82 8.61 -18.28
CA LEU A 368 -0.54 9.05 -17.95
C LEU A 368 -0.56 9.96 -16.71
N LEU A 369 0.12 9.56 -15.63
CA LEU A 369 0.22 10.33 -14.38
C LEU A 369 0.85 11.70 -14.63
N HIS A 370 1.92 11.77 -15.43
CA HIS A 370 2.53 13.04 -15.79
C HIS A 370 1.58 13.95 -16.57
N ARG A 371 0.81 13.42 -17.53
CA ARG A 371 -0.14 14.23 -18.32
C ARG A 371 -1.35 14.67 -17.52
N SER A 372 -1.93 13.76 -16.73
CA SER A 372 -3.24 13.96 -16.09
C SER A 372 -3.15 14.48 -14.65
N ALA A 373 -2.00 14.28 -14.00
CA ALA A 373 -1.74 14.70 -12.63
C ALA A 373 -0.25 15.11 -12.43
N PRO A 374 0.27 16.10 -13.19
CA PRO A 374 1.71 16.44 -13.23
C PRO A 374 2.32 16.88 -11.91
N ARG A 375 1.50 17.25 -10.90
CA ARG A 375 1.97 17.61 -9.55
C ARG A 375 1.84 16.47 -8.54
N SER A 376 1.29 15.32 -8.95
CA SER A 376 1.19 14.16 -8.07
C SER A 376 2.55 13.46 -7.98
N PRO A 377 3.02 13.13 -6.76
CA PRO A 377 4.21 12.30 -6.57
C PRO A 377 4.12 10.93 -7.23
N ALA A 378 2.90 10.42 -7.47
CA ALA A 378 2.65 9.09 -8.04
C ALA A 378 3.44 8.80 -9.33
N GLN A 379 3.74 9.82 -10.15
CA GLN A 379 4.51 9.65 -11.40
C GLN A 379 5.98 9.19 -11.18
N TYR A 380 6.48 9.30 -9.96
CA TYR A 380 7.83 8.92 -9.54
C TYR A 380 7.91 7.55 -8.85
N TYR A 381 6.84 6.76 -8.94
CA TYR A 381 6.80 5.38 -8.47
C TYR A 381 6.72 4.42 -9.65
N LYS A 382 7.16 3.17 -9.43
CA LYS A 382 7.01 2.06 -10.36
C LYS A 382 6.57 0.80 -9.64
N LEU A 383 5.74 0.00 -10.29
CA LEU A 383 5.36 -1.33 -9.83
C LEU A 383 6.55 -2.27 -10.04
N VAL A 384 6.87 -3.05 -9.03
CA VAL A 384 7.86 -4.15 -9.13
C VAL A 384 7.18 -5.42 -9.59
N ALA A 385 6.05 -5.78 -8.99
CA ALA A 385 5.21 -6.90 -9.39
C ALA A 385 3.86 -6.87 -8.65
N THR A 386 2.84 -7.45 -9.28
CA THR A 386 1.63 -7.92 -8.59
C THR A 386 1.59 -9.45 -8.59
N GLN A 387 1.96 -10.06 -7.47
CA GLN A 387 2.04 -11.50 -7.30
C GLN A 387 0.73 -12.08 -6.74
N ALA A 388 0.15 -13.02 -7.48
CA ALA A 388 -1.02 -13.80 -7.06
C ALA A 388 -0.66 -15.28 -6.96
N ALA A 389 -1.30 -15.99 -6.03
CA ALA A 389 -1.18 -17.43 -5.90
C ALA A 389 -2.42 -18.12 -6.45
N VAL A 390 -2.24 -19.20 -7.20
CA VAL A 390 -3.31 -20.10 -7.61
C VAL A 390 -2.99 -21.52 -7.18
N GLN A 391 -4.05 -22.23 -6.81
CA GLN A 391 -4.00 -23.65 -6.56
C GLN A 391 -4.10 -24.36 -7.90
N VAL A 392 -3.16 -25.25 -8.18
CA VAL A 392 -3.24 -26.13 -9.34
C VAL A 392 -3.74 -27.47 -8.81
N ASP A 393 -4.99 -27.82 -9.13
CA ASP A 393 -5.48 -29.15 -8.86
C ASP A 393 -4.73 -30.11 -9.78
N GLU A 394 -3.99 -31.06 -9.21
CA GLU A 394 -3.19 -32.05 -9.91
C GLU A 394 -4.10 -32.95 -10.75
N TYR A 395 -4.25 -32.62 -12.04
CA TYR A 395 -4.75 -33.52 -13.07
C TYR A 395 -3.66 -33.75 -14.12
N GLU A 396 -2.48 -34.18 -13.67
CA GLU A 396 -1.51 -34.82 -14.55
C GLU A 396 -1.00 -36.10 -13.89
N GLU A 397 -1.53 -37.22 -14.37
CA GLU A 397 -1.04 -38.58 -14.13
C GLU A 397 0.40 -38.67 -14.66
N TYR A 398 1.39 -38.58 -13.76
CA TYR A 398 2.76 -39.02 -14.04
C TYR A 398 3.22 -40.02 -12.98
N GLU A 399 3.95 -41.02 -13.47
CA GLU A 399 4.31 -42.23 -12.76
C GLU A 399 4.99 -41.94 -11.41
N GLN A 400 4.49 -42.67 -10.42
CA GLN A 400 4.81 -42.63 -9.01
C GLN A 400 6.26 -43.06 -8.77
N ASP A 401 7.18 -42.10 -8.62
CA ASP A 401 8.46 -42.35 -7.94
C ASP A 401 8.25 -42.14 -6.42
N GLU A 402 8.22 -43.27 -5.71
CA GLU A 402 8.08 -43.36 -4.26
C GLU A 402 9.31 -42.77 -3.53
N GLN A 403 9.31 -41.46 -3.24
CA GLN A 403 10.02 -40.87 -2.10
C GLN A 403 9.80 -39.35 -1.95
N ASP A 404 8.56 -38.91 -1.70
CA ASP A 404 8.35 -37.58 -1.14
C ASP A 404 7.69 -37.68 0.24
N GLU A 405 8.46 -37.25 1.24
CA GLU A 405 8.01 -37.00 2.60
C GLU A 405 6.78 -36.07 2.56
N LYS A 406 5.73 -36.43 3.31
CA LYS A 406 4.47 -35.69 3.42
C LYS A 406 4.67 -34.16 3.41
N GLY A 407 4.55 -33.56 2.23
CA GLY A 407 4.55 -32.11 2.03
C GLY A 407 3.28 -31.51 2.61
N ASP A 408 3.43 -30.40 3.32
CA ASP A 408 2.32 -29.58 3.82
C ASP A 408 1.46 -29.15 2.62
N GLY A 409 0.22 -29.65 2.57
CA GLY A 409 -0.58 -29.74 1.35
C GLY A 409 -1.20 -28.44 0.86
N ASP A 410 -0.45 -27.65 0.11
CA ASP A 410 -1.02 -26.63 -0.79
C ASP A 410 -0.05 -26.44 -1.98
N ASP A 411 -0.36 -27.07 -3.11
CA ASP A 411 0.47 -27.04 -4.33
C ASP A 411 0.26 -25.72 -5.08
N LEU A 412 0.83 -24.65 -4.50
CA LEU A 412 0.60 -23.27 -4.93
C LEU A 412 1.61 -22.79 -5.95
N ARG A 413 1.09 -22.32 -7.08
CA ARG A 413 1.88 -21.61 -8.09
C ARG A 413 1.67 -20.11 -7.97
N TYR A 414 2.77 -19.36 -8.05
CA TYR A 414 2.80 -17.91 -7.90
C TYR A 414 3.11 -17.23 -9.24
N PHE A 415 2.35 -16.18 -9.54
CA PHE A 415 2.45 -15.44 -10.80
C PHE A 415 2.48 -13.92 -10.53
N PRO A 416 3.55 -13.19 -10.94
CA PRO A 416 4.83 -13.72 -11.42
C PRO A 416 5.58 -14.47 -10.30
N THR A 417 6.63 -15.20 -10.67
CA THR A 417 7.44 -15.97 -9.71
C THR A 417 8.23 -15.10 -8.76
N ASP A 418 8.63 -13.90 -9.19
CA ASP A 418 9.51 -12.99 -8.46
C ASP A 418 8.82 -11.65 -8.14
N ALA A 419 8.94 -11.17 -6.91
CA ALA A 419 8.36 -9.90 -6.46
C ALA A 419 9.22 -9.25 -5.36
N MET A 420 10.49 -8.94 -5.67
CA MET A 420 11.48 -8.43 -4.70
C MET A 420 11.67 -6.92 -4.79
N ASN A 421 11.34 -6.21 -3.71
CA ASN A 421 11.52 -4.77 -3.60
C ASN A 421 12.92 -4.43 -3.11
N THR A 422 13.56 -3.46 -3.76
CA THR A 422 14.96 -3.11 -3.47
C THR A 422 15.17 -2.52 -2.08
N VAL A 423 14.15 -1.91 -1.46
CA VAL A 423 14.25 -1.22 -0.15
C VAL A 423 13.44 -1.86 0.97
N LEU A 424 12.59 -2.85 0.66
CA LEU A 424 11.82 -3.62 1.65
C LEU A 424 12.37 -5.04 1.87
N GLU A 425 13.04 -5.63 0.87
CA GLU A 425 13.69 -6.96 0.89
C GLU A 425 15.13 -6.91 0.36
N THR A 426 15.86 -5.82 0.61
CA THR A 426 17.22 -5.55 0.09
C THR A 426 18.14 -6.77 0.18
N TYR A 427 18.12 -7.45 1.32
CA TYR A 427 19.03 -8.54 1.66
C TYR A 427 18.45 -9.94 1.43
N GLN A 428 17.21 -10.02 0.93
CA GLN A 428 16.51 -11.28 0.66
C GLN A 428 16.23 -11.51 -0.84
N GLN A 429 16.69 -10.61 -1.71
CA GLN A 429 16.42 -10.71 -3.16
C GLN A 429 16.91 -12.03 -3.78
N ALA A 430 18.03 -12.58 -3.29
CA ALA A 430 18.58 -13.86 -3.76
C ALA A 430 17.96 -15.10 -3.08
N THR A 431 17.38 -14.95 -1.89
CA THR A 431 16.94 -16.08 -1.04
C THR A 431 15.42 -16.21 -0.95
N SER A 432 14.68 -15.27 -1.51
CA SER A 432 13.22 -15.28 -1.58
C SER A 432 12.75 -14.99 -3.01
N ASN A 433 11.57 -15.49 -3.34
CA ASN A 433 10.92 -15.29 -4.64
C ASN A 433 9.70 -14.35 -4.53
N GLY A 434 9.37 -13.80 -3.38
CA GLY A 434 8.22 -12.91 -3.34
C GLY A 434 7.76 -12.54 -1.96
N CYS A 435 6.81 -11.60 -1.92
CA CYS A 435 6.09 -11.28 -0.69
C CYS A 435 5.43 -12.55 -0.14
N ALA A 436 4.81 -13.37 -1.00
CA ALA A 436 4.16 -14.59 -0.55
C ALA A 436 5.13 -15.64 0.01
N ALA A 437 6.29 -15.83 -0.65
CA ALA A 437 7.33 -16.74 -0.16
C ALA A 437 7.89 -16.28 1.19
N CYS A 438 8.08 -14.98 1.37
CA CYS A 438 8.48 -14.40 2.65
C CYS A 438 7.41 -14.68 3.73
N HIS A 439 6.12 -14.51 3.41
CA HIS A 439 5.02 -14.64 4.37
C HIS A 439 4.52 -16.08 4.63
N ARG A 440 4.89 -17.07 3.82
CA ARG A 440 4.41 -18.47 3.90
C ARG A 440 4.60 -19.11 5.28
N HIS A 441 5.64 -18.72 6.00
CA HIS A 441 5.99 -19.29 7.31
C HIS A 441 5.91 -18.25 8.43
N ALA A 442 5.06 -17.23 8.28
CA ALA A 442 4.84 -16.27 9.35
C ALA A 442 4.43 -17.01 10.65
N PRO A 443 5.14 -16.79 11.77
CA PRO A 443 4.89 -17.55 12.98
C PRO A 443 3.67 -17.01 13.73
N ARG A 444 3.18 -17.78 14.71
CA ARG A 444 2.20 -17.37 15.74
C ARG A 444 2.75 -17.60 17.15
N MET A 445 2.21 -16.88 18.14
CA MET A 445 2.45 -17.21 19.55
C MET A 445 1.61 -18.42 19.96
N GLN A 446 2.23 -19.39 20.64
CA GLN A 446 1.57 -20.57 21.20
C GLN A 446 2.01 -20.79 22.64
N GLU A 447 1.06 -21.05 23.54
CA GLU A 447 1.36 -21.42 24.93
C GLU A 447 1.77 -22.90 25.00
N ARG A 448 2.93 -23.17 25.61
CA ARG A 448 3.44 -24.49 25.94
C ARG A 448 3.99 -24.49 27.36
N GLY A 449 3.41 -25.31 28.23
CA GLY A 449 3.92 -25.49 29.59
C GLY A 449 3.97 -24.21 30.44
N GLY A 450 3.09 -23.23 30.17
CA GLY A 450 3.04 -21.94 30.87
C GLY A 450 3.91 -20.83 30.26
N GLU A 451 4.59 -21.08 29.14
CA GLU A 451 5.37 -20.09 28.40
C GLU A 451 4.83 -19.91 26.97
N PHE A 452 4.99 -18.72 26.38
CA PHE A 452 4.63 -18.46 24.98
C PHE A 452 5.86 -18.58 24.09
N VAL A 453 5.76 -19.44 23.07
CA VAL A 453 6.81 -19.67 22.07
C VAL A 453 6.31 -19.37 20.65
N LEU A 454 7.22 -19.09 19.73
CA LEU A 454 6.89 -18.95 18.31
C LEU A 454 6.76 -20.34 17.66
N GLU A 455 5.69 -20.54 16.91
CA GLU A 455 5.48 -21.75 16.10
C GLU A 455 5.09 -21.38 14.67
N PRO A 456 5.40 -22.24 13.67
CA PRO A 456 4.81 -22.13 12.34
C PRO A 456 3.29 -22.04 12.46
N ALA A 457 2.69 -21.11 11.72
CA ALA A 457 1.26 -20.88 11.78
C ALA A 457 0.57 -21.37 10.50
N GLY A 458 -0.66 -21.89 10.64
CA GLY A 458 -1.57 -22.12 9.52
C GLY A 458 -2.52 -20.93 9.32
N GLY A 459 -2.97 -20.71 8.08
CA GLY A 459 -3.91 -19.62 7.73
C GLY A 459 -3.22 -18.29 7.37
N ASP A 460 -3.91 -17.17 7.51
CA ASP A 460 -3.43 -15.83 7.11
C ASP A 460 -2.52 -15.15 8.16
N PHE A 461 -1.71 -15.91 8.90
CA PHE A 461 -0.79 -15.29 9.84
C PHE A 461 0.24 -14.42 9.10
N MET A 462 0.57 -13.28 9.68
CA MET A 462 1.55 -12.34 9.14
C MET A 462 2.53 -11.95 10.25
N TYR A 463 3.79 -11.70 9.91
CA TYR A 463 4.83 -11.31 10.88
C TYR A 463 4.46 -10.13 11.79
N MET A 464 3.52 -9.29 11.36
CA MET A 464 2.99 -8.19 12.19
C MET A 464 2.28 -8.68 13.45
N LEU A 465 1.67 -9.87 13.43
CA LEU A 465 0.95 -10.45 14.57
C LEU A 465 1.91 -10.86 15.69
N THR A 466 3.13 -11.30 15.38
CA THR A 466 4.06 -11.88 16.36
C THR A 466 5.17 -10.94 16.81
N ARG A 467 5.76 -10.15 15.90
CA ARG A 467 6.92 -9.28 16.21
C ARG A 467 6.64 -8.26 17.32
N ARG A 468 5.37 -7.95 17.59
CA ARG A 468 4.95 -6.94 18.57
C ARG A 468 4.38 -7.52 19.87
N LEU A 469 4.24 -8.84 19.95
CA LEU A 469 3.77 -9.55 21.16
C LEU A 469 4.89 -10.18 21.99
N GLN A 470 6.12 -10.18 21.47
CA GLN A 470 7.25 -10.64 22.27
C GLN A 470 7.41 -9.71 23.47
N PRO A 471 7.57 -10.25 24.70
CA PRO A 471 8.00 -9.42 25.82
C PRO A 471 9.28 -8.73 25.38
N LYS A 472 9.36 -7.41 25.61
CA LYS A 472 10.61 -6.68 25.38
C LYS A 472 11.73 -7.43 26.12
N PRO A 473 12.88 -7.68 25.46
CA PRO A 473 13.99 -8.38 26.10
C PRO A 473 14.43 -7.71 27.39
#